data_AF-A0A7J2TXI0-F1
#
_entry.id   AF-A0A7J2TXI0-F1
#
_cell.length_a   1.000
_cell.length_b   1.000
_cell.length_c   1.000
_cell.angle_alpha   90.00
_cell.angle_beta   90.00
_cell.angle_gamma   90.00
#
_symmetry.space_group_name_H-M   'P 1'
#
loop_
_entity.id
_entity.type
_entity.pdbx_description
1 polymer ?
#
loop_
_entity_poly.entity_id
_entity_poly.type
_entity_poly.pdbx_seq_one_letter_code
_entity_poly.pdbx_strand_id
1 'polypeptide(L)'
;ECLVNCVPNIKFGIAFAEASGPCLIRHSGNDEELEKLAAEKLMEIAAGHTFLIFMKNAYPINVVPRLKEVPEVANIYCATGNPVQVIIAETEQGRAILGVVDGFKSKGIEGEKEIQERKEFLRKIGYKL
;
A
#
# COMPACT_ATOMS: atom_id res chain seq x y z
N GLU A 1 3.33 4.22 14.28
CA GLU A 1 2.22 4.29 15.25
C GLU A 1 0.84 4.06 14.64
N CYS A 2 0.44 4.78 13.57
CA CYS A 2 -0.89 4.66 12.96
C CYS A 2 -1.39 3.20 12.80
N LEU A 3 -0.55 2.32 12.22
CA LEU A 3 -0.91 0.93 11.91
C LEU A 3 -1.30 0.12 13.16
N VAL A 4 -0.47 0.15 14.22
CA VAL A 4 -0.72 -0.63 15.46
C VAL A 4 -1.99 -0.18 16.19
N ASN A 5 -2.39 1.08 16.03
CA ASN A 5 -3.58 1.64 16.67
C ASN A 5 -4.88 1.36 15.88
N CYS A 6 -4.80 0.90 14.63
CA CYS A 6 -5.98 0.64 13.80
C CYS A 6 -6.54 -0.78 13.98
N VAL A 7 -5.66 -1.78 14.10
CA VAL A 7 -6.06 -3.19 14.13
C VAL A 7 -5.23 -3.94 15.16
N PRO A 8 -5.86 -4.51 16.22
CA PRO A 8 -5.18 -5.41 17.13
C PRO A 8 -4.56 -6.58 16.36
N ASN A 9 -3.31 -6.92 16.65
CA ASN A 9 -2.54 -8.02 16.02
C ASN A 9 -2.19 -7.83 14.53
N ILE A 10 -2.29 -6.62 13.98
CA ILE A 10 -1.72 -6.33 12.66
C ILE A 10 -0.23 -6.68 12.64
N LYS A 11 0.22 -7.35 11.58
CA LYS A 11 1.63 -7.55 11.27
C LYS A 11 2.01 -6.66 10.11
N PHE A 12 3.08 -5.89 10.24
CA PHE A 12 3.51 -4.99 9.18
C PHE A 12 5.00 -4.71 9.19
N GLY A 13 5.48 -4.31 8.03
CA GLY A 13 6.75 -3.63 7.82
C GLY A 13 6.52 -2.37 7.01
N ILE A 14 7.19 -1.29 7.38
CA ILE A 14 7.16 -0.01 6.67
C ILE A 14 8.58 0.43 6.35
N ALA A 15 8.76 1.00 5.17
CA ALA A 15 9.96 1.70 4.77
C ALA A 15 9.62 3.10 4.24
N PHE A 16 10.55 4.04 4.40
CA PHE A 16 10.46 5.42 3.94
C PHE A 16 11.81 5.85 3.34
N ALA A 17 11.78 6.45 2.15
CA ALA A 17 12.95 6.92 1.45
C ALA A 17 13.24 8.37 1.85
N GLU A 18 14.19 8.56 2.77
CA GLU A 18 14.71 9.90 3.09
C GLU A 18 15.30 10.53 1.83
N ALA A 19 14.86 11.73 1.44
CA ALA A 19 15.21 12.34 0.15
C ALA A 19 16.30 13.42 0.24
N SER A 20 16.94 13.57 1.40
CA SER A 20 18.03 14.54 1.60
C SER A 20 19.00 14.06 2.69
N GLY A 21 20.14 14.75 2.80
CA GLY A 21 21.15 14.41 3.80
C GLY A 21 21.74 13.01 3.53
N PRO A 22 21.68 12.07 4.49
CA PRO A 22 22.17 10.70 4.30
C PRO A 22 21.46 9.91 3.20
N CYS A 23 20.23 10.29 2.83
CA CYS A 23 19.41 9.63 1.81
C CYS A 23 19.24 8.12 2.04
N LEU A 24 18.93 7.72 3.29
CA LEU A 24 18.79 6.32 3.67
C LEU A 24 17.33 5.84 3.61
N ILE A 25 17.14 4.55 3.33
CA ILE A 25 15.85 3.90 3.60
C ILE A 25 15.69 3.75 5.11
N ARG A 26 14.71 4.46 5.67
CA ARG A 26 14.29 4.34 7.07
C ARG A 26 13.23 3.25 7.14
N HIS A 27 13.35 2.29 8.03
CA HIS A 27 12.39 1.19 8.14
C HIS A 27 12.05 0.86 9.59
N SER A 28 10.87 0.29 9.79
CA SER A 28 10.36 -0.16 11.09
C SER A 28 9.23 -1.16 10.88
N GLY A 29 8.96 -2.03 11.85
CA GLY A 29 7.89 -3.00 11.76
C GLY A 29 7.73 -3.79 13.04
N ASN A 30 6.73 -4.68 13.05
CA ASN A 30 6.54 -5.69 14.09
C ASN A 30 6.58 -7.12 13.53
N ASP A 31 7.05 -7.24 12.30
CA ASP A 31 7.28 -8.46 11.53
C ASP A 31 8.53 -8.25 10.67
N GLU A 32 9.61 -8.96 11.01
CA GLU A 32 10.94 -8.76 10.41
C GLU A 32 10.97 -9.08 8.90
N GLU A 33 10.20 -10.07 8.46
CA GLU A 33 10.08 -10.44 7.04
C GLU A 33 9.45 -9.31 6.25
N LEU A 34 8.34 -8.74 6.77
CA LEU A 34 7.65 -7.64 6.11
C LEU A 34 8.47 -6.35 6.13
N GLU A 35 9.20 -6.08 7.21
CA GLU A 35 10.06 -4.90 7.35
C GLU A 35 11.21 -4.93 6.35
N LYS A 36 11.91 -6.07 6.26
CA LYS A 36 12.96 -6.29 5.28
C LYS A 36 12.43 -6.16 3.85
N LEU A 37 11.28 -6.78 3.56
CA LEU A 37 10.65 -6.70 2.25
C LEU A 37 10.27 -5.26 1.88
N ALA A 38 9.75 -4.48 2.82
CA ALA A 38 9.45 -3.06 2.61
C ALA A 38 10.71 -2.27 2.25
N ALA A 39 11.81 -2.49 2.99
CA ALA A 39 13.07 -1.78 2.76
C ALA A 39 13.68 -2.13 1.40
N GLU A 40 13.76 -3.43 1.07
CA GLU A 40 14.31 -3.92 -0.21
C GLU A 40 13.50 -3.40 -1.40
N LYS A 41 12.16 -3.51 -1.34
CA LYS A 41 11.31 -3.04 -2.44
C LYS A 41 11.28 -1.53 -2.59
N LEU A 42 11.39 -0.79 -1.49
CA LEU A 42 11.51 0.65 -1.58
C LEU A 42 12.89 1.08 -2.13
N MET A 43 13.95 0.31 -1.87
CA MET A 43 15.26 0.51 -2.49
C MET A 43 15.24 0.24 -4.00
N GLU A 44 14.45 -0.73 -4.48
CA GLU A 44 14.23 -0.95 -5.92
C GLU A 44 13.52 0.26 -6.58
N ILE A 45 12.53 0.84 -5.88
CA ILE A 45 11.80 2.04 -6.33
C ILE A 45 12.73 3.27 -6.35
N ALA A 46 13.47 3.50 -5.26
CA ALA A 46 14.44 4.59 -5.07
C ALA A 46 13.92 6.01 -5.44
N ALA A 47 12.62 6.27 -5.22
CA ALA A 47 12.03 7.60 -5.35
C ALA A 47 11.95 8.27 -3.97
N GLY A 48 12.53 9.46 -3.84
CA GLY A 48 12.59 10.20 -2.57
C GLY A 48 11.21 10.52 -1.99
N HIS A 49 11.10 10.53 -0.67
CA HIS A 49 9.86 10.76 0.10
C HIS A 49 8.73 9.76 -0.22
N THR A 50 9.07 8.61 -0.78
CA THR A 50 8.14 7.49 -0.93
C THR A 50 8.15 6.65 0.35
N PHE A 51 7.00 6.16 0.77
CA PHE A 51 6.90 5.11 1.77
C PHE A 51 6.20 3.88 1.19
N LEU A 52 6.53 2.70 1.71
CA LEU A 52 5.95 1.42 1.33
C LEU A 52 5.60 0.63 2.58
N ILE A 53 4.37 0.10 2.63
CA ILE A 53 3.88 -0.72 3.74
C ILE A 53 3.49 -2.09 3.20
N PHE A 54 4.06 -3.14 3.79
CA PHE A 54 3.52 -4.50 3.68
C PHE A 54 2.82 -4.86 4.99
N MET A 55 1.70 -5.58 4.89
CA MET A 55 0.94 -5.99 6.07
C MET A 55 0.28 -7.35 5.90
N LYS A 56 0.10 -8.04 7.03
CA LYS A 56 -0.64 -9.30 7.21
C LYS A 56 -1.65 -9.11 8.36
N ASN A 57 -2.68 -9.94 8.38
CA ASN A 57 -3.76 -9.92 9.39
C ASN A 57 -4.58 -8.62 9.47
N ALA A 58 -4.53 -7.79 8.43
CA ALA A 58 -5.33 -6.59 8.27
C ALA A 58 -5.53 -6.32 6.77
N TYR A 59 -6.54 -5.51 6.44
CA TYR A 59 -6.80 -5.05 5.07
C TYR A 59 -6.55 -3.54 4.95
N PRO A 60 -6.23 -3.04 3.73
CA PRO A 60 -6.00 -1.61 3.53
C PRO A 60 -7.17 -0.73 3.99
N ILE A 61 -8.42 -1.20 3.85
CA ILE A 61 -9.61 -0.46 4.31
C ILE A 61 -9.60 -0.19 5.83
N ASN A 62 -8.84 -0.95 6.62
CA ASN A 62 -8.73 -0.74 8.06
C ASN A 62 -7.78 0.41 8.43
N VAL A 63 -6.84 0.76 7.54
CA VAL A 63 -5.73 1.67 7.86
C VAL A 63 -5.65 2.90 6.97
N VAL A 64 -6.07 2.81 5.70
CA VAL A 64 -5.95 3.89 4.71
C VAL A 64 -6.64 5.20 5.15
N PRO A 65 -7.86 5.20 5.73
CA PRO A 65 -8.45 6.43 6.23
C PRO A 65 -7.57 7.14 7.27
N ARG A 66 -7.00 6.37 8.21
CA ARG A 66 -6.14 6.94 9.26
C ARG A 66 -4.76 7.35 8.73
N LEU A 67 -4.21 6.63 7.75
CA LEU A 67 -2.97 7.02 7.07
C LEU A 67 -3.10 8.36 6.36
N LYS A 68 -4.26 8.67 5.77
CA LYS A 68 -4.52 9.98 5.16
C LYS A 68 -4.56 11.14 6.15
N GLU A 69 -4.72 10.84 7.44
CA GLU A 69 -4.72 11.83 8.52
C GLU A 69 -3.33 12.01 9.16
N VAL A 70 -2.34 11.21 8.76
CA VAL A 70 -0.95 11.38 9.21
C VAL A 70 -0.38 12.64 8.55
N PRO A 71 0.07 13.65 9.32
CA PRO A 71 0.47 14.95 8.77
C PRO A 71 1.57 14.88 7.70
N GLU A 72 2.45 13.89 7.79
CA GLU A 72 3.57 13.68 6.86
C GLU A 72 3.14 13.03 5.53
N VAL A 73 1.94 12.45 5.45
CA VAL A 73 1.48 11.72 4.26
C VAL A 73 0.82 12.66 3.27
N ALA A 74 1.51 12.94 2.16
CA ALA A 74 0.99 13.78 1.08
C ALA A 74 0.00 13.05 0.16
N ASN A 75 0.27 11.78 -0.17
CA ASN A 75 -0.55 11.00 -1.09
C ASN A 75 -0.39 9.49 -0.87
N ILE A 76 -1.37 8.71 -1.33
CA ILE A 76 -1.31 7.24 -1.40
C ILE A 76 -1.54 6.84 -2.87
N TYR A 77 -0.52 6.26 -3.50
CA TYR A 77 -0.61 5.81 -4.90
C TYR A 77 -1.45 4.55 -5.08
N CYS A 78 -1.34 3.59 -4.15
CA CYS A 78 -1.99 2.28 -4.26
C CYS A 78 -2.19 1.64 -2.88
N ALA A 79 -3.22 0.82 -2.73
CA ALA A 79 -3.44 -0.06 -1.59
C ALA A 79 -4.13 -1.34 -2.08
N THR A 80 -3.38 -2.41 -2.31
CA THR A 80 -3.85 -3.58 -3.08
C THR A 80 -3.31 -4.91 -2.56
N GLY A 81 -4.00 -5.99 -2.91
CA GLY A 81 -3.52 -7.37 -2.82
C GLY A 81 -3.26 -8.02 -4.19
N ASN A 82 -3.40 -7.26 -5.28
CA ASN A 82 -3.15 -7.72 -6.64
C ASN A 82 -1.66 -7.67 -7.00
N PRO A 83 -1.24 -8.30 -8.12
CA PRO A 83 0.01 -7.92 -8.79
C PRO A 83 0.02 -6.43 -9.10
N VAL A 84 1.14 -5.76 -8.82
CA VAL A 84 1.27 -4.31 -9.00
C VAL A 84 2.61 -3.96 -9.65
N GLN A 85 2.59 -2.96 -10.54
CA GLN A 85 3.79 -2.34 -11.10
C GLN A 85 3.82 -0.85 -10.75
N VAL A 86 5.01 -0.32 -10.48
CA VAL A 86 5.23 1.11 -10.23
C VAL A 86 5.88 1.72 -11.47
N ILE A 87 5.31 2.80 -11.99
CA ILE A 87 5.85 3.51 -13.15
C ILE A 87 6.81 4.58 -12.65
N ILE A 88 8.10 4.38 -12.92
CA ILE A 88 9.17 5.27 -12.50
C ILE A 88 9.69 6.08 -13.69
N ALA A 89 9.81 7.39 -13.50
CA ALA A 89 10.61 8.24 -14.36
C ALA A 89 11.90 8.65 -13.64
N GLU A 90 13.02 8.64 -14.37
CA GLU A 90 14.33 9.01 -13.84
C GLU A 90 14.86 10.23 -14.60
N THR A 91 15.47 11.14 -13.86
CA THR A 91 16.11 12.37 -14.34
C THR A 91 17.52 12.45 -13.75
N GLU A 92 18.31 13.44 -14.15
CA GLU A 92 19.64 13.69 -13.55
C GLU A 92 19.57 13.94 -12.03
N GLN A 93 18.45 14.49 -11.52
CA GLN A 93 18.27 14.75 -10.09
C GLN A 93 17.85 13.51 -9.30
N GLY A 94 17.09 12.60 -9.90
CA GLY A 94 16.52 11.45 -9.19
C GLY A 94 15.26 10.90 -9.85
N ARG A 95 14.49 10.15 -9.07
CA ARG A 95 13.32 9.37 -9.54
C ARG A 95 11.99 9.92 -9.03
N ALA A 96 10.98 9.81 -9.87
CA ALA A 96 9.58 10.15 -9.57
C ALA A 96 8.66 8.95 -9.84
N ILE A 97 7.65 8.78 -8.98
CA ILE A 97 6.54 7.85 -9.23
C ILE A 97 5.48 8.58 -10.04
N LEU A 98 5.31 8.18 -11.30
CA LEU A 98 4.30 8.73 -12.19
C LEU A 98 2.93 8.08 -11.99
N GLY A 99 2.90 6.84 -11.50
CA GLY A 99 1.67 6.10 -11.28
C GLY A 99 1.91 4.63 -11.00
N VAL A 100 0.81 3.88 -10.94
CA VAL A 100 0.81 2.44 -10.66
C VAL A 100 -0.09 1.72 -11.66
N VAL A 101 0.26 0.46 -11.96
CA VAL A 101 -0.61 -0.49 -12.64
C VAL A 101 -1.05 -1.50 -11.59
N ASP A 102 -2.29 -1.39 -11.11
CA ASP A 102 -2.88 -2.28 -10.09
C ASP A 102 -3.76 -3.33 -10.76
N GLY A 103 -3.28 -4.58 -10.78
CA GLY A 103 -4.01 -5.71 -11.34
C GLY A 103 -4.11 -5.68 -12.87
N PHE A 104 -5.30 -5.96 -13.38
CA PHE A 104 -5.54 -6.27 -14.79
C PHE A 104 -6.63 -5.39 -15.39
N LYS A 105 -6.59 -5.17 -16.72
CA LYS A 105 -7.64 -4.44 -17.45
C LYS A 105 -9.00 -5.13 -17.33
N SER A 106 -10.07 -4.32 -17.29
CA SER A 106 -11.46 -4.81 -17.31
C SER A 106 -11.74 -5.69 -18.52
N LYS A 107 -12.49 -6.77 -18.32
CA LYS A 107 -12.85 -7.75 -19.36
C LYS A 107 -14.30 -7.64 -19.83
N GLY A 108 -15.10 -6.80 -19.19
CA GLY A 108 -16.53 -6.62 -19.48
C GLY A 108 -17.22 -5.79 -18.39
N ILE A 109 -18.54 -5.66 -18.52
CA ILE A 109 -19.43 -5.02 -17.54
C ILE A 109 -20.23 -6.13 -16.83
N GLU A 110 -20.42 -6.02 -15.52
CA GLU A 110 -21.19 -7.00 -14.73
C GLU A 110 -22.67 -7.07 -15.17
N GLY A 111 -23.23 -8.28 -15.21
CA GLY A 111 -24.66 -8.52 -15.40
C GLY A 111 -25.40 -8.70 -14.07
N GLU A 112 -26.69 -9.01 -14.13
CA GLU A 112 -27.53 -9.16 -12.94
C GLU A 112 -27.02 -10.28 -12.00
N LYS A 113 -26.49 -11.36 -12.57
CA LYS A 113 -25.92 -12.48 -11.80
C LYS A 113 -24.71 -12.04 -11.00
N GLU A 114 -23.73 -11.38 -11.63
CA GLU A 114 -22.51 -10.92 -10.96
C GLU A 114 -22.82 -9.88 -9.88
N ILE A 115 -23.82 -9.01 -10.13
CA ILE A 115 -24.33 -8.05 -9.13
C ILE A 115 -24.86 -8.76 -7.89
N GLN A 116 -25.65 -9.83 -8.08
CA GLN A 116 -26.19 -10.61 -6.98
C GLN A 116 -25.05 -11.28 -6.19
N GLU A 117 -24.12 -11.94 -6.88
CA GLU A 117 -22.98 -12.63 -6.29
C GLU A 117 -22.11 -11.70 -5.43
N ARG A 118 -21.74 -10.50 -5.92
CA ARG A 118 -20.92 -9.58 -5.13
C ARG A 118 -21.67 -9.00 -3.92
N LYS A 119 -22.99 -8.81 -4.01
CA LYS A 119 -23.81 -8.35 -2.87
C LYS A 119 -23.92 -9.42 -1.80
N GLU A 120 -24.16 -10.68 -2.20
CA GLU A 120 -24.17 -11.82 -1.29
C GLU A 120 -22.83 -12.02 -0.61
N PHE A 121 -21.74 -11.91 -1.36
CA PHE A 121 -20.38 -12.01 -0.82
C PHE A 121 -20.16 -11.00 0.31
N LEU A 122 -20.44 -9.70 0.08
CA LEU A 122 -20.26 -8.66 1.10
C LEU A 122 -21.05 -8.89 2.39
N ARG A 123 -22.25 -9.47 2.29
CA ARG A 123 -23.05 -9.88 3.47
C ARG A 123 -22.46 -11.10 4.15
N LYS A 124 -22.01 -12.09 3.37
CA LYS A 124 -21.36 -13.31 3.89
C LYS A 124 -20.11 -12.99 4.69
N ILE A 125 -19.31 -12.01 4.26
CA ILE A 125 -18.13 -11.55 4.98
C ILE A 125 -18.43 -10.47 6.05
N GLY A 126 -19.71 -10.14 6.28
CA GLY A 126 -20.16 -9.29 7.38
C GLY A 126 -19.95 -7.77 7.19
N TYR A 127 -19.57 -7.31 5.99
CA TYR A 127 -19.37 -5.88 5.72
C TYR A 127 -20.67 -5.14 5.36
N LYS A 128 -21.75 -5.87 5.07
CA LYS A 128 -23.08 -5.35 4.76
C LYS A 128 -24.16 -6.22 5.42
N LEU A 129 -25.31 -5.62 5.70
CA LEU A 129 -26.53 -6.29 6.17
C LEU A 129 -27.43 -6.68 5.00
#